data_AF-A0A0F4YN50-F1
#
_entry.id   AF-A0A0F4YN50-F1
#
_cell.length_a   1.000
_cell.length_b   1.000
_cell.length_c   1.000
_cell.angle_alpha   90.00
_cell.angle_beta   90.00
_cell.angle_gamma   90.00
#
_symmetry.space_group_name_H-M   'P 1'
#
loop_
_entity.id
_entity.type
_entity.pdbx_description
1 polymer ?
#
loop_
_entity_poly.entity_id
_entity_poly.type
_entity_poly.pdbx_seq_one_letter_code
_entity_poly.pdbx_strand_id
1 'polypeptide(L)'
;MVECLLRRSKDLVAINKVAGKWGTALQAAINGDKNPYDTVQLLLDNGADPSIVGGWHGTPLNAAAFRHQYDVAKLLLQHLPSDKIDLVGEADVMRQPYTPRLPRRILRWPNDFWSNQEFQSTGQTRWGRLPLHMAAMQGDWEMVQLLSSSTSTIHTRDKIGRNALHFAAGRGSSSVLRHILNDKENVDLVNAVDIDGWTPLHWACRQLENETLQIIKDLKGMGADASARTLDKWTPRHVAVFHDIYEPDILKLLPKMMDDDDSLPCGPGKYIGALCDSCGCLTYDKRYKCKSENCVEFVLCFKYYRHAANIHYGEHEFDDSPEPYT
;
A
#
# COMPACT_ATOMS: atom_id res chain seq x y z
N MET A 1 -5.65 -22.24 -24.32
CA MET A 1 -7.05 -21.73 -24.38
C MET A 1 -7.10 -20.26 -24.80
N VAL A 2 -6.31 -19.39 -24.16
CA VAL A 2 -6.15 -17.96 -24.53
C VAL A 2 -5.67 -17.77 -25.98
N GLU A 3 -4.67 -18.54 -26.44
CA GLU A 3 -4.22 -18.52 -27.86
C GLU A 3 -5.32 -18.82 -28.88
N CYS A 4 -6.23 -19.76 -28.59
CA CYS A 4 -7.32 -20.11 -29.49
C CYS A 4 -8.42 -19.03 -29.54
N LEU A 5 -8.60 -18.30 -28.44
CA LEU A 5 -9.56 -17.19 -28.37
C LEU A 5 -9.03 -15.96 -29.11
N LEU A 6 -7.76 -15.59 -28.91
CA LEU A 6 -7.13 -14.44 -29.56
C LEU A 6 -6.98 -14.60 -31.08
N ARG A 7 -6.67 -15.82 -31.57
CA ARG A 7 -6.62 -16.09 -33.02
C ARG A 7 -7.97 -16.00 -33.73
N ARG A 8 -9.09 -16.15 -33.01
CA ARG A 8 -10.45 -16.15 -33.58
C ARG A 8 -11.15 -14.80 -33.51
N SER A 9 -10.84 -13.95 -32.53
CA SER A 9 -11.40 -12.61 -32.44
C SER A 9 -10.27 -11.59 -32.33
N LYS A 10 -9.85 -10.98 -33.46
CA LYS A 10 -9.04 -9.75 -33.46
C LYS A 10 -9.85 -8.53 -32.98
N ASP A 11 -10.74 -8.73 -32.03
CA ASP A 11 -11.59 -7.68 -31.50
C ASP A 11 -10.80 -6.89 -30.46
N LEU A 12 -10.16 -5.82 -30.94
CA LEU A 12 -9.42 -4.88 -30.11
C LEU A 12 -10.31 -4.22 -29.04
N VAL A 13 -11.64 -4.17 -29.24
CA VAL A 13 -12.57 -3.66 -28.23
C VAL A 13 -12.70 -4.65 -27.09
N ALA A 14 -12.69 -5.95 -27.38
CA ALA A 14 -12.77 -6.99 -26.36
C ALA A 14 -11.47 -7.16 -25.57
N ILE A 15 -10.30 -7.10 -26.21
CA ILE A 15 -8.99 -7.29 -25.52
C ILE A 15 -8.69 -6.16 -24.51
N ASN A 16 -9.15 -4.95 -24.83
CA ASN A 16 -8.93 -3.73 -24.05
C ASN A 16 -10.12 -3.36 -23.15
N LYS A 17 -11.16 -4.20 -23.13
CA LYS A 17 -12.33 -3.97 -22.27
C LYS A 17 -11.92 -4.06 -20.80
N VAL A 18 -12.25 -3.01 -20.05
CA VAL A 18 -12.16 -3.01 -18.59
C VAL A 18 -13.42 -3.66 -18.04
N ALA A 19 -13.30 -4.84 -17.42
CA ALA A 19 -14.40 -5.53 -16.80
C ALA A 19 -13.95 -6.43 -15.64
N GLY A 20 -14.78 -6.50 -14.60
CA GLY A 20 -14.56 -7.37 -13.46
C GLY A 20 -13.35 -6.98 -12.59
N LYS A 21 -13.02 -7.86 -11.65
CA LYS A 21 -12.04 -7.64 -10.58
C LYS A 21 -10.65 -7.21 -11.07
N TRP A 22 -10.19 -7.80 -12.17
CA TRP A 22 -8.83 -7.58 -12.66
C TRP A 22 -8.75 -6.50 -13.74
N GLY A 23 -9.86 -5.91 -14.16
CA GLY A 23 -9.85 -4.84 -15.16
C GLY A 23 -9.67 -5.38 -16.58
N THR A 24 -8.45 -5.32 -17.11
CA THR A 24 -8.15 -5.78 -18.48
C THR A 24 -7.71 -7.23 -18.54
N ALA A 25 -7.75 -7.84 -19.73
CA ALA A 25 -7.20 -9.18 -19.96
C ALA A 25 -5.71 -9.26 -19.59
N LEU A 26 -4.96 -8.18 -19.82
CA LEU A 26 -3.55 -8.07 -19.48
C LEU A 26 -3.30 -8.17 -17.97
N GLN A 27 -4.08 -7.42 -17.18
CA GLN A 27 -4.01 -7.47 -15.71
C GLN A 27 -4.47 -8.82 -15.14
N ALA A 28 -5.47 -9.45 -15.77
CA ALA A 28 -5.91 -10.78 -15.38
C ALA A 28 -4.81 -11.84 -15.60
N ALA A 29 -4.09 -11.78 -16.73
CA ALA A 29 -2.97 -12.67 -17.02
C ALA A 29 -1.86 -12.56 -15.96
N ILE A 30 -1.45 -11.33 -15.65
CA ILE A 30 -0.43 -11.02 -14.62
C ILE A 30 -0.79 -11.62 -13.25
N ASN A 31 -2.08 -11.65 -12.90
CA ASN A 31 -2.54 -12.16 -11.61
C ASN A 31 -2.82 -13.67 -11.59
N GLY A 32 -3.23 -14.26 -12.71
CA GLY A 32 -3.71 -15.64 -12.79
C GLY A 32 -2.61 -16.70 -12.90
N ASP A 33 -1.53 -16.41 -13.64
CA ASP A 33 -0.53 -17.42 -13.99
C ASP A 33 0.71 -17.41 -13.08
N LYS A 34 1.32 -18.59 -12.86
CA LYS A 34 2.63 -18.71 -12.20
C LYS A 34 3.77 -18.14 -13.06
N ASN A 35 3.59 -18.14 -14.38
CA ASN A 35 4.53 -17.56 -15.33
C ASN A 35 3.74 -16.82 -16.43
N PRO A 36 3.30 -15.58 -16.17
CA PRO A 36 2.43 -14.86 -17.10
C PRO A 36 3.17 -14.26 -18.29
N TYR A 37 4.49 -14.39 -18.40
CA TYR A 37 5.29 -13.73 -19.44
C TYR A 37 4.77 -14.04 -20.86
N ASP A 38 4.64 -15.32 -21.22
CA ASP A 38 4.21 -15.73 -22.55
C ASP A 38 2.78 -15.26 -22.86
N THR A 39 1.89 -15.35 -21.87
CA THR A 39 0.51 -14.88 -21.98
C THR A 39 0.44 -13.36 -22.17
N VAL A 40 1.24 -12.60 -21.41
CA VAL A 40 1.33 -11.15 -21.50
C VAL A 40 1.93 -10.72 -22.84
N GLN A 41 3.02 -11.34 -23.27
CA GLN A 41 3.64 -11.09 -24.58
C GLN A 41 2.62 -11.31 -25.70
N LEU A 42 1.91 -12.44 -25.67
CA LEU A 42 0.90 -12.75 -26.66
C LEU A 42 -0.22 -11.70 -26.68
N LEU A 43 -0.67 -11.22 -25.52
CA LEU A 43 -1.69 -10.17 -25.44
C LEU A 43 -1.20 -8.85 -26.03
N LEU A 44 0.03 -8.44 -25.72
CA LEU A 44 0.65 -7.22 -26.26
C LEU A 44 0.83 -7.32 -27.79
N ASP A 45 1.30 -8.44 -28.29
CA ASP A 45 1.45 -8.71 -29.73
C ASP A 45 0.11 -8.66 -30.48
N ASN A 46 -1.01 -8.88 -29.77
CA ASN A 46 -2.36 -8.80 -30.30
C ASN A 46 -3.07 -7.46 -30.01
N GLY A 47 -2.33 -6.42 -29.59
CA GLY A 47 -2.85 -5.06 -29.44
C GLY A 47 -3.50 -4.77 -28.08
N ALA A 48 -3.18 -5.53 -27.04
CA ALA A 48 -3.50 -5.13 -25.68
C ALA A 48 -2.74 -3.85 -25.31
N ASP A 49 -3.44 -2.84 -24.84
CA ASP A 49 -2.86 -1.57 -24.44
C ASP A 49 -2.42 -1.63 -22.96
N PRO A 50 -1.11 -1.56 -22.65
CA PRO A 50 -0.60 -1.62 -21.29
C PRO A 50 -0.89 -0.34 -20.47
N SER A 51 -1.35 0.73 -21.12
CA SER A 51 -1.70 2.00 -20.48
C SER A 51 -3.12 2.02 -19.91
N ILE A 52 -3.94 1.02 -20.24
CA ILE A 52 -5.34 1.00 -19.80
C ILE A 52 -5.42 0.82 -18.29
N VAL A 53 -6.16 1.75 -17.72
CA VAL A 53 -6.46 1.81 -16.32
C VAL A 53 -7.73 0.99 -16.01
N GLY A 54 -7.68 0.14 -14.98
CA GLY A 54 -8.82 -0.57 -14.43
C GLY A 54 -8.41 -1.65 -13.44
N GLY A 55 -9.36 -2.36 -12.84
CA GLY A 55 -9.07 -3.51 -11.97
C GLY A 55 -8.36 -3.16 -10.65
N TRP A 56 -8.19 -4.15 -9.77
CA TRP A 56 -7.65 -3.94 -8.42
C TRP A 56 -6.27 -3.30 -8.32
N HIS A 57 -5.42 -3.44 -9.34
CA HIS A 57 -4.08 -2.87 -9.36
C HIS A 57 -4.00 -1.55 -10.11
N GLY A 58 -5.07 -1.15 -10.81
CA GLY A 58 -5.13 0.09 -11.55
C GLY A 58 -4.44 0.01 -12.91
N THR A 59 -3.16 -0.36 -12.96
CA THR A 59 -2.43 -0.58 -14.22
C THR A 59 -1.83 -1.98 -14.27
N PRO A 60 -1.60 -2.53 -15.48
CA PRO A 60 -0.79 -3.73 -15.67
C PRO A 60 0.58 -3.64 -14.99
N LEU A 61 1.23 -2.47 -15.04
CA LEU A 61 2.55 -2.27 -14.43
C LEU A 61 2.48 -2.30 -12.89
N ASN A 62 1.45 -1.70 -12.29
CA ASN A 62 1.18 -1.83 -10.84
C ASN A 62 0.96 -3.29 -10.43
N ALA A 63 0.23 -4.06 -11.25
CA ALA A 63 0.00 -5.48 -11.00
C ALA A 63 1.33 -6.25 -11.04
N ALA A 64 2.17 -6.04 -12.05
CA ALA A 64 3.48 -6.69 -12.16
C ALA A 64 4.40 -6.34 -10.97
N ALA A 65 4.44 -5.06 -10.59
CA ALA A 65 5.21 -4.58 -9.44
C ALA A 65 4.74 -5.20 -8.11
N PHE A 66 3.42 -5.29 -7.89
CA PHE A 66 2.85 -5.91 -6.70
C PHE A 66 3.09 -7.43 -6.65
N ARG A 67 3.17 -8.09 -7.81
CA ARG A 67 3.35 -9.54 -7.93
C ARG A 67 4.82 -9.97 -8.04
N HIS A 68 5.79 -9.05 -7.93
CA HIS A 68 7.22 -9.33 -8.08
C HIS A 68 7.62 -9.90 -9.44
N GLN A 69 6.93 -9.50 -10.50
CA GLN A 69 7.15 -10.04 -11.84
C GLN A 69 8.04 -9.11 -12.65
N TYR A 70 9.34 -9.18 -12.37
CA TYR A 70 10.34 -8.29 -12.96
C TYR A 70 10.41 -8.34 -14.49
N ASP A 71 10.42 -9.54 -15.07
CA ASP A 71 10.50 -9.71 -16.54
C ASP A 71 9.24 -9.19 -17.25
N VAL A 72 8.08 -9.39 -16.62
CA VAL A 72 6.80 -8.87 -17.10
C VAL A 72 6.77 -7.35 -17.01
N ALA A 73 7.28 -6.76 -15.93
CA ALA A 73 7.37 -5.31 -15.81
C ALA A 73 8.30 -4.71 -16.87
N LYS A 74 9.45 -5.35 -17.14
CA LYS A 74 10.34 -4.97 -18.25
C LYS A 74 9.63 -5.02 -19.60
N LEU A 75 8.90 -6.09 -19.87
CA LEU A 75 8.14 -6.25 -21.09
C LEU A 75 7.09 -5.14 -21.24
N LEU A 76 6.32 -4.87 -20.18
CA LEU A 76 5.34 -3.78 -20.18
C LEU A 76 5.99 -2.41 -20.45
N LEU A 77 7.15 -2.12 -19.84
CA LEU A 77 7.88 -0.87 -20.04
C LEU A 77 8.38 -0.70 -21.49
N GLN A 78 8.68 -1.79 -22.21
CA GLN A 78 9.04 -1.72 -23.63
C GLN A 78 7.85 -1.31 -24.52
N HIS A 79 6.63 -1.64 -24.10
CA HIS A 79 5.40 -1.33 -24.82
C HIS A 79 4.65 -0.11 -24.27
N LEU A 80 5.08 0.46 -23.14
CA LEU A 80 4.52 1.67 -22.53
C LEU A 80 5.23 2.92 -23.06
N PRO A 81 4.48 3.98 -23.43
CA PRO A 81 5.06 5.30 -23.63
C PRO A 81 5.76 5.79 -22.34
N SER A 82 6.90 6.46 -22.47
CA SER A 82 7.67 6.92 -21.31
C SER A 82 6.92 7.90 -20.41
N ASP A 83 5.99 8.69 -20.97
CA ASP A 83 5.10 9.61 -20.24
C ASP A 83 3.96 8.91 -19.48
N LYS A 84 3.87 7.58 -19.61
CA LYS A 84 2.80 6.74 -19.03
C LYS A 84 3.27 5.80 -17.93
N ILE A 85 4.53 5.86 -17.53
CA ILE A 85 5.08 5.07 -16.41
C ILE A 85 4.37 5.46 -15.09
N ASP A 86 4.09 6.76 -14.92
CA ASP A 86 3.40 7.30 -13.76
C ASP A 86 1.87 7.20 -13.86
N LEU A 87 1.33 6.37 -14.77
CA LEU A 87 -0.11 6.18 -14.87
C LEU A 87 -0.69 5.64 -13.55
N VAL A 88 -1.47 6.49 -12.90
CA VAL A 88 -2.13 6.19 -11.64
C VAL A 88 -3.51 5.60 -11.95
N GLY A 89 -3.56 4.27 -12.16
CA GLY A 89 -4.82 3.62 -12.52
C GLY A 89 -5.73 3.27 -11.33
N GLU A 90 -7.04 3.21 -11.49
CA GLU A 90 -8.14 2.75 -10.61
C GLU A 90 -7.94 1.53 -9.68
N ALA A 91 -6.92 1.53 -8.83
CA ALA A 91 -6.59 0.41 -7.96
C ALA A 91 -7.25 0.51 -6.57
N ASP A 92 -7.88 -0.59 -6.17
CA ASP A 92 -8.23 -0.93 -4.79
C ASP A 92 -7.18 -1.94 -4.26
N VAL A 93 -5.96 -1.47 -3.95
CA VAL A 93 -4.92 -2.30 -3.32
C VAL A 93 -5.22 -2.43 -1.82
N MET A 94 -6.32 -3.10 -1.51
CA MET A 94 -6.75 -3.45 -0.16
C MET A 94 -6.80 -4.96 -0.01
N ARG A 95 -5.67 -5.64 -0.25
CA ARG A 95 -5.40 -6.98 0.29
C ARG A 95 -3.96 -7.44 0.08
N GLN A 96 -3.04 -6.89 0.87
CA GLN A 96 -2.20 -7.81 1.62
C GLN A 96 -2.60 -7.63 3.08
N PRO A 97 -3.17 -8.64 3.75
CA PRO A 97 -2.94 -8.69 5.17
C PRO A 97 -1.41 -8.80 5.28
N TYR A 98 -0.75 -7.73 5.72
CA TYR A 98 0.52 -7.89 6.40
C TYR A 98 0.16 -8.68 7.66
N THR A 99 0.01 -10.00 7.51
CA THR A 99 -0.23 -10.87 8.63
C THR A 99 1.04 -10.76 9.46
N PRO A 100 0.99 -10.22 10.68
CA PRO A 100 1.97 -10.66 11.64
C PRO A 100 1.81 -12.18 11.72
N ARG A 101 2.85 -12.90 12.10
CA ARG A 101 2.72 -14.30 12.53
C ARG A 101 1.86 -14.36 13.81
N LEU A 102 0.57 -14.04 13.72
CA LEU A 102 -0.42 -14.40 14.72
C LEU A 102 -0.91 -15.81 14.40
N PRO A 103 -1.13 -16.65 15.43
CA PRO A 103 -1.42 -18.06 15.25
C PRO A 103 -2.63 -18.27 14.32
N ARG A 104 -2.49 -19.23 13.39
CA ARG A 104 -3.42 -19.67 12.33
C ARG A 104 -4.89 -19.90 12.74
N ARG A 105 -5.25 -19.71 14.00
CA ARG A 105 -6.54 -20.07 14.59
C ARG A 105 -7.61 -18.96 14.53
N ILE A 106 -7.26 -17.73 14.14
CA ILE A 106 -8.19 -16.57 14.19
C ILE A 106 -8.77 -16.18 12.81
N LEU A 107 -8.15 -16.60 11.69
CA LEU A 107 -8.58 -16.17 10.35
C LEU A 107 -9.19 -17.31 9.54
N ARG A 108 -10.52 -17.49 9.66
CA ARG A 108 -11.33 -18.11 8.62
C ARG A 108 -12.38 -17.10 8.16
N TRP A 109 -12.08 -16.37 7.09
CA TRP A 109 -13.09 -15.60 6.38
C TRP A 109 -13.78 -16.50 5.35
N PRO A 110 -15.10 -16.41 5.16
CA PRO A 110 -15.83 -17.23 4.18
C PRO A 110 -15.34 -16.96 2.76
N ASN A 111 -15.24 -18.02 1.95
CA ASN A 111 -14.76 -17.98 0.57
C ASN A 111 -15.68 -17.18 -0.40
N ASP A 112 -16.84 -16.71 0.06
CA ASP A 112 -17.95 -16.26 -0.79
C ASP A 112 -18.15 -14.72 -0.82
N PHE A 113 -17.27 -13.96 -0.17
CA PHE A 113 -17.42 -12.49 -0.02
C PHE A 113 -17.33 -11.69 -1.34
N TRP A 114 -16.81 -12.27 -2.42
CA TRP A 114 -16.43 -11.53 -3.63
C TRP A 114 -17.16 -11.99 -4.92
N SER A 115 -18.10 -12.92 -4.82
CA SER A 115 -18.77 -13.50 -6.00
C SER A 115 -19.92 -12.66 -6.56
N ASN A 116 -20.44 -11.66 -5.83
CA ASN A 116 -21.78 -11.12 -6.10
C ASN A 116 -21.91 -9.58 -6.29
N GLN A 117 -20.88 -8.84 -6.69
CA GLN A 117 -21.06 -7.42 -7.03
C GLN A 117 -20.49 -7.03 -8.41
N GLU A 118 -21.34 -6.40 -9.22
CA GLU A 118 -20.95 -5.66 -10.42
C GLU A 118 -20.09 -4.47 -10.00
N PHE A 119 -18.77 -4.65 -10.08
CA PHE A 119 -17.78 -3.61 -9.81
C PHE A 119 -17.87 -2.52 -10.88
N GLN A 120 -18.51 -1.39 -10.56
CA GLN A 120 -18.49 -0.19 -11.41
C GLN A 120 -17.26 0.66 -11.03
N SER A 121 -16.26 0.72 -11.92
CA SER A 121 -15.02 1.49 -11.72
C SER A 121 -15.16 2.90 -12.31
N THR A 122 -14.89 3.94 -11.53
CA THR A 122 -15.03 5.35 -11.93
C THR A 122 -13.71 6.13 -11.83
N GLY A 123 -12.89 6.03 -12.87
CA GLY A 123 -11.73 6.85 -13.23
C GLY A 123 -10.45 7.04 -12.36
N GLN A 124 -10.31 6.69 -11.07
CA GLN A 124 -9.04 6.89 -10.31
C GLN A 124 -8.66 5.82 -9.27
N THR A 125 -7.34 5.59 -9.01
CA THR A 125 -6.89 4.86 -7.79
C THR A 125 -7.55 5.50 -6.56
N ARG A 126 -8.03 4.71 -5.59
CA ARG A 126 -8.43 5.28 -4.28
C ARG A 126 -7.27 5.97 -3.56
N TRP A 127 -6.05 5.50 -3.82
CA TRP A 127 -4.85 5.91 -3.10
C TRP A 127 -3.80 6.67 -3.89
N GLY A 128 -3.90 6.85 -5.21
CA GLY A 128 -2.85 7.55 -5.97
C GLY A 128 -1.52 6.80 -6.10
N ARG A 129 -1.49 5.47 -5.98
CA ARG A 129 -0.23 4.69 -5.93
C ARG A 129 0.34 4.38 -7.32
N LEU A 130 1.63 4.68 -7.48
CA LEU A 130 2.46 4.34 -8.63
C LEU A 130 3.03 2.91 -8.53
N PRO A 131 3.57 2.36 -9.63
CA PRO A 131 4.26 1.08 -9.60
C PRO A 131 5.43 1.07 -8.61
N LEU A 132 6.14 2.20 -8.50
CA LEU A 132 7.24 2.37 -7.54
C LEU A 132 6.76 2.23 -6.08
N HIS A 133 5.58 2.77 -5.75
CA HIS A 133 4.99 2.60 -4.42
C HIS A 133 4.67 1.13 -4.13
N MET A 134 4.18 0.38 -5.13
CA MET A 134 3.93 -1.06 -4.97
C MET A 134 5.22 -1.85 -4.77
N ALA A 135 6.26 -1.55 -5.55
CA ALA A 135 7.56 -2.20 -5.43
C ALA A 135 8.20 -1.94 -4.05
N ALA A 136 8.17 -0.68 -3.59
CA ALA A 136 8.67 -0.29 -2.28
C ALA A 136 7.87 -0.95 -1.14
N MET A 137 6.54 -1.05 -1.28
CA MET A 137 5.67 -1.75 -0.33
C MET A 137 6.04 -3.23 -0.20
N GLN A 138 6.39 -3.87 -1.30
CA GLN A 138 6.85 -5.26 -1.25
C GLN A 138 8.30 -5.42 -0.78
N GLY A 139 9.10 -4.35 -0.84
CA GLY A 139 10.53 -4.37 -0.56
C GLY A 139 11.36 -4.97 -1.70
N ASP A 140 10.82 -4.96 -2.92
CA ASP A 140 11.43 -5.51 -4.12
C ASP A 140 12.46 -4.52 -4.68
N TRP A 141 13.73 -4.75 -4.39
CA TRP A 141 14.78 -3.81 -4.74
C TRP A 141 15.05 -3.80 -6.25
N GLU A 142 14.99 -4.94 -6.93
CA GLU A 142 15.17 -5.02 -8.39
C GLU A 142 14.06 -4.23 -9.11
N MET A 143 12.80 -4.41 -8.69
CA MET A 143 11.67 -3.69 -9.26
C MET A 143 11.76 -2.17 -8.99
N VAL A 144 12.20 -1.77 -7.78
CA VAL A 144 12.46 -0.35 -7.48
C VAL A 144 13.52 0.22 -8.41
N GLN A 145 14.63 -0.50 -8.66
CA GLN A 145 15.66 -0.04 -9.59
C GLN A 145 15.12 0.15 -11.01
N LEU A 146 14.28 -0.77 -11.48
CA LEU A 146 13.66 -0.69 -12.79
C LEU A 146 12.74 0.54 -12.94
N LEU A 147 12.02 0.88 -11.88
CA LEU A 147 11.00 1.93 -11.87
C LEU A 147 11.53 3.31 -11.43
N SER A 148 12.72 3.38 -10.83
CA SER A 148 13.36 4.63 -10.37
C SER A 148 14.03 5.40 -11.52
N SER A 149 13.47 5.36 -12.72
CA SER A 149 14.08 5.90 -13.94
C SER A 149 14.07 7.44 -14.02
N SER A 150 13.30 8.12 -13.18
CA SER A 150 13.27 9.59 -13.10
C SER A 150 13.08 10.09 -11.66
N THR A 151 13.69 11.23 -11.34
CA THR A 151 13.52 11.90 -10.03
C THR A 151 12.04 12.26 -9.78
N SER A 152 11.27 12.64 -10.82
CA SER A 152 9.85 12.95 -10.67
C SER A 152 9.01 11.75 -10.19
N THR A 153 9.31 10.54 -10.69
CA THR A 153 8.62 9.32 -10.25
C THR A 153 8.89 9.03 -8.77
N ILE A 154 10.11 9.26 -8.31
CA ILE A 154 10.52 9.02 -6.91
C ILE A 154 9.85 10.00 -5.94
N HIS A 155 9.77 11.28 -6.31
CA HIS A 155 9.17 12.32 -5.47
C HIS A 155 7.64 12.35 -5.49
N THR A 156 7.01 11.57 -6.37
CA THR A 156 5.55 11.50 -6.44
C THR A 156 4.97 10.97 -5.14
N ARG A 157 3.86 11.57 -4.71
CA ARG A 157 3.13 11.18 -3.51
C ARG A 157 1.79 10.58 -3.87
N ASP A 158 1.37 9.61 -3.06
CA ASP A 158 0.04 9.04 -3.13
C ASP A 158 -1.01 10.03 -2.57
N LYS A 159 -2.30 9.72 -2.66
CA LYS A 159 -3.41 10.61 -2.24
C LYS A 159 -3.41 10.95 -0.75
N ILE A 160 -2.67 10.20 0.08
CA ILE A 160 -2.48 10.55 1.50
C ILE A 160 -1.10 11.14 1.78
N GLY A 161 -0.36 11.54 0.75
CA GLY A 161 0.92 12.22 0.89
C GLY A 161 2.12 11.29 1.10
N ARG A 162 1.97 9.96 0.98
CA ARG A 162 3.09 9.02 1.12
C ARG A 162 3.93 8.95 -0.14
N ASN A 163 5.25 8.94 0.04
CA ASN A 163 6.24 8.61 -0.99
C ASN A 163 6.73 7.15 -0.84
N ALA A 164 7.61 6.71 -1.75
CA ALA A 164 8.21 5.37 -1.73
C ALA A 164 8.93 5.01 -0.41
N LEU A 165 9.57 5.98 0.28
CA LEU A 165 10.25 5.72 1.55
C LEU A 165 9.26 5.38 2.68
N HIS A 166 8.05 5.95 2.69
CA HIS A 166 7.03 5.56 3.68
C HIS A 166 6.68 4.08 3.55
N PHE A 167 6.51 3.60 2.31
CA PHE A 167 6.21 2.20 2.03
C PHE A 167 7.39 1.28 2.37
N ALA A 168 8.61 1.65 1.95
CA ALA A 168 9.81 0.88 2.23
C ALA A 168 10.10 0.80 3.74
N ALA A 169 9.93 1.90 4.47
CA ALA A 169 10.11 1.94 5.92
C ALA A 169 9.06 1.08 6.65
N GLY A 170 7.78 1.19 6.24
CA GLY A 170 6.71 0.34 6.79
C GLY A 170 6.85 -1.15 6.47
N ARG A 171 7.57 -1.49 5.39
CA ARG A 171 7.96 -2.86 5.04
C ARG A 171 9.22 -3.34 5.76
N GLY A 172 10.02 -2.42 6.30
CA GLY A 172 11.34 -2.73 6.85
C GLY A 172 12.44 -2.96 5.81
N SER A 173 12.24 -2.57 4.54
CA SER A 173 13.21 -2.83 3.46
C SER A 173 14.34 -1.80 3.44
N SER A 174 15.46 -2.12 4.11
CA SER A 174 16.63 -1.23 4.17
C SER A 174 17.33 -1.06 2.82
N SER A 175 17.27 -2.10 1.98
CA SER A 175 17.81 -2.10 0.61
C SER A 175 17.18 -1.00 -0.24
N VAL A 176 15.85 -0.89 -0.20
CA VAL A 176 15.10 0.09 -0.98
C VAL A 176 15.38 1.52 -0.47
N LEU A 177 15.41 1.73 0.85
CA LEU A 177 15.75 3.05 1.41
C LEU A 177 17.13 3.51 0.96
N ARG A 178 18.15 2.66 1.12
CA ARG A 178 19.53 2.97 0.74
C ARG A 178 19.65 3.25 -0.75
N HIS A 179 18.91 2.53 -1.60
CA HIS A 179 18.94 2.77 -3.03
C HIS A 179 18.36 4.15 -3.40
N ILE A 180 17.16 4.48 -2.91
CA ILE A 180 16.50 5.76 -3.20
C ILE A 180 17.32 6.94 -2.63
N LEU A 181 17.81 6.82 -1.40
CA LEU A 181 18.56 7.88 -0.71
C LEU A 181 20.06 7.93 -1.07
N ASN A 182 20.53 7.04 -1.97
CA ASN A 182 21.87 7.17 -2.54
C ASN A 182 21.98 8.40 -3.45
N ASP A 183 20.87 8.82 -4.04
CA ASP A 183 20.81 10.08 -4.77
C ASP A 183 20.60 11.25 -3.80
N LYS A 184 21.43 12.29 -3.93
CA LYS A 184 21.35 13.50 -3.10
C LYS A 184 20.09 14.30 -3.37
N GLU A 185 19.49 14.16 -4.56
CA GLU A 185 18.23 14.83 -4.91
C GLU A 185 17.05 14.34 -4.04
N ASN A 186 17.14 13.11 -3.50
CA ASN A 186 16.05 12.45 -2.78
C ASN A 186 16.13 12.61 -1.24
N VAL A 187 17.12 13.33 -0.71
CA VAL A 187 17.38 13.41 0.74
C VAL A 187 16.23 14.06 1.51
N ASP A 188 15.49 14.98 0.89
CA ASP A 188 14.30 15.61 1.48
C ASP A 188 13.19 14.59 1.81
N LEU A 189 13.12 13.47 1.09
CA LEU A 189 12.11 12.44 1.27
C LEU A 189 12.19 11.76 2.65
N VAL A 190 13.36 11.78 3.31
CA VAL A 190 13.60 11.10 4.60
C VAL A 190 12.73 11.66 5.73
N ASN A 191 12.38 12.95 5.64
CA ASN A 191 11.55 13.68 6.60
C ASN A 191 10.23 14.17 5.97
N ALA A 192 9.91 13.73 4.75
CA ALA A 192 8.61 14.02 4.17
C ALA A 192 7.50 13.45 5.04
N VAL A 193 6.39 14.18 5.13
CA VAL A 193 5.23 13.79 5.93
C VAL A 193 4.05 13.40 5.06
N ASP A 194 3.31 12.39 5.51
CA ASP A 194 1.97 12.07 5.01
C ASP A 194 0.91 13.05 5.58
N ILE A 195 -0.36 12.86 5.20
CA ILE A 195 -1.49 13.70 5.59
C ILE A 195 -1.69 13.81 7.12
N ASP A 196 -1.22 12.83 7.90
CA ASP A 196 -1.31 12.81 9.35
C ASP A 196 -0.04 13.35 10.02
N GLY A 197 0.93 13.84 9.25
CA GLY A 197 2.21 14.30 9.75
C GLY A 197 3.20 13.16 10.03
N TRP A 198 2.94 11.94 9.55
CA TRP A 198 3.87 10.82 9.79
C TRP A 198 5.02 10.85 8.80
N THR A 199 6.24 10.77 9.32
CA THR A 199 7.46 10.57 8.52
C THR A 199 7.71 9.09 8.24
N PRO A 200 8.59 8.71 7.28
CA PRO A 200 9.04 7.34 7.10
C PRO A 200 9.51 6.67 8.41
N LEU A 201 10.14 7.42 9.32
CA LEU A 201 10.57 6.87 10.62
C LEU A 201 9.39 6.48 11.53
N HIS A 202 8.28 7.20 11.49
CA HIS A 202 7.05 6.77 12.17
C HIS A 202 6.52 5.46 11.59
N TRP A 203 6.53 5.33 10.26
CA TRP A 203 6.09 4.11 9.57
C TRP A 203 6.98 2.90 9.89
N ALA A 204 8.30 3.09 10.01
CA ALA A 204 9.23 2.06 10.46
C ALA A 204 8.97 1.58 11.90
N CYS A 205 8.38 2.42 12.76
CA CYS A 205 8.08 2.07 14.15
C CYS A 205 6.73 1.35 14.33
N ARG A 206 6.08 0.95 13.23
CA ARG A 206 4.71 0.42 13.24
C ARG A 206 4.64 -1.08 13.56
N GLN A 207 5.68 -1.84 13.23
CA GLN A 207 5.75 -3.28 13.45
C GLN A 207 7.18 -3.70 13.75
N LEU A 208 7.33 -4.68 14.65
CA LEU A 208 8.61 -5.31 14.91
C LEU A 208 8.80 -6.50 13.96
N GLU A 209 9.63 -6.30 12.95
CA GLU A 209 10.17 -7.34 12.08
C GLU A 209 11.68 -7.46 12.30
N ASN A 210 12.29 -8.51 11.73
CA ASN A 210 13.74 -8.78 11.89
C ASN A 210 14.61 -7.58 11.46
N GLU A 211 14.12 -6.75 10.54
CA GLU A 211 14.86 -5.60 10.00
C GLU A 211 14.49 -4.26 10.66
N THR A 212 13.54 -4.20 11.60
CA THR A 212 13.07 -2.94 12.21
C THR A 212 14.18 -2.18 12.93
N LEU A 213 15.10 -2.85 13.61
CA LEU A 213 16.24 -2.16 14.21
C LEU A 213 17.18 -1.57 13.15
N GLN A 214 17.39 -2.28 12.05
CA GLN A 214 18.26 -1.83 10.97
C GLN A 214 17.65 -0.65 10.20
N ILE A 215 16.36 -0.71 9.90
CA ILE A 215 15.67 0.38 9.17
C ILE A 215 15.69 1.69 9.96
N ILE A 216 15.51 1.61 11.29
CA ILE A 216 15.56 2.78 12.18
C ILE A 216 16.98 3.36 12.23
N LYS A 217 18.01 2.50 12.30
CA LYS A 217 19.41 2.94 12.22
C LYS A 217 19.73 3.62 10.90
N ASP A 218 19.31 3.02 9.79
CA ASP A 218 19.56 3.54 8.45
C ASP A 218 18.87 4.90 8.25
N LEU A 219 17.57 5.01 8.58
CA LEU A 219 16.83 6.27 8.51
C LEU A 219 17.48 7.36 9.36
N LYS A 220 17.87 7.06 10.61
CA LYS A 220 18.58 8.03 11.46
C LYS A 220 19.94 8.42 10.88
N GLY A 221 20.70 7.47 10.35
CA GLY A 221 21.98 7.73 9.69
C GLY A 221 21.82 8.62 8.45
N MET A 222 20.65 8.58 7.81
CA MET A 222 20.26 9.42 6.67
C MET A 222 19.64 10.76 7.07
N GLY A 223 19.60 11.10 8.36
CA GLY A 223 19.10 12.39 8.85
C GLY A 223 17.60 12.43 9.16
N ALA A 224 16.95 11.27 9.36
CA ALA A 224 15.58 11.24 9.85
C ALA A 224 15.47 11.89 11.25
N ASP A 225 14.50 12.78 11.42
CA ASP A 225 14.21 13.41 12.69
C ASP A 225 13.43 12.45 13.61
N ALA A 226 14.13 11.88 14.59
CA ALA A 226 13.55 11.01 15.60
C ALA A 226 12.68 11.75 16.64
N SER A 227 12.67 13.09 16.60
CA SER A 227 11.83 13.94 17.44
C SER A 227 10.61 14.52 16.71
N ALA A 228 10.45 14.22 15.42
CA ALA A 228 9.34 14.69 14.62
C ALA A 228 8.00 14.34 15.27
N ARG A 229 7.05 15.28 15.22
CA ARG A 229 5.73 15.12 15.81
C ARG A 229 4.66 15.08 14.72
N THR A 230 3.79 14.08 14.78
CA THR A 230 2.58 13.99 13.94
C THR A 230 1.59 15.10 14.31
N LEU A 231 0.48 15.22 13.55
CA LEU A 231 -0.60 16.15 13.90
C LEU A 231 -1.23 15.85 15.28
N ASP A 232 -1.28 14.57 15.66
CA ASP A 232 -1.71 14.13 17.00
C ASP A 232 -0.60 14.24 18.05
N LYS A 233 0.55 14.85 17.72
CA LYS A 233 1.74 15.04 18.56
C LYS A 233 2.48 13.74 18.90
N TRP A 234 2.29 12.68 18.11
CA TRP A 234 3.02 11.43 18.31
C TRP A 234 4.45 11.56 17.83
N THR A 235 5.38 10.99 18.57
CA THR A 235 6.75 10.81 18.14
C THR A 235 6.90 9.40 17.57
N PRO A 236 7.99 9.09 16.83
CA PRO A 236 8.27 7.71 16.43
C PRO A 236 8.34 6.76 17.63
N ARG A 237 8.81 7.25 18.80
CA ARG A 237 8.81 6.50 20.06
C ARG A 237 7.38 6.14 20.51
N HIS A 238 6.45 7.09 20.46
CA HIS A 238 5.04 6.85 20.77
C HIS A 238 4.44 5.77 19.87
N VAL A 239 4.75 5.81 18.55
CA VAL A 239 4.29 4.78 17.60
C VAL A 239 4.87 3.40 17.94
N ALA A 240 6.17 3.32 18.26
CA ALA A 240 6.80 2.07 18.66
C ALA A 240 6.13 1.46 19.90
N VAL A 241 5.99 2.25 20.96
CA VAL A 241 5.36 1.81 22.23
C VAL A 241 3.91 1.38 22.02
N PHE A 242 3.15 2.13 21.22
CA PHE A 242 1.77 1.78 20.87
C PHE A 242 1.63 0.43 20.17
N HIS A 243 2.61 0.06 19.36
CA HIS A 243 2.64 -1.21 18.64
C HIS A 243 3.37 -2.32 19.42
N ASP A 244 3.49 -2.16 20.74
CA ASP A 244 4.15 -3.10 21.65
C ASP A 244 5.64 -3.36 21.31
N ILE A 245 6.31 -2.38 20.70
CA ILE A 245 7.74 -2.42 20.38
C ILE A 245 8.52 -1.82 21.56
N TYR A 246 8.97 -2.70 22.45
CA TYR A 246 9.69 -2.34 23.68
C TYR A 246 11.18 -2.67 23.64
N GLU A 247 11.72 -3.05 22.47
CA GLU A 247 13.11 -3.43 22.27
C GLU A 247 14.03 -2.31 22.78
N PRO A 248 14.88 -2.57 23.79
CA PRO A 248 15.72 -1.54 24.39
C PRO A 248 16.61 -0.82 23.38
N ASP A 249 17.10 -1.54 22.37
CA ASP A 249 17.96 -0.97 21.35
C ASP A 249 17.22 -0.06 20.36
N ILE A 250 15.94 -0.33 20.09
CA ILE A 250 15.08 0.58 19.32
C ILE A 250 14.76 1.80 20.17
N LEU A 251 14.32 1.60 21.42
CA LEU A 251 13.95 2.70 22.31
C LEU A 251 15.13 3.61 22.68
N LYS A 252 16.38 3.13 22.66
CA LYS A 252 17.57 4.00 22.78
C LYS A 252 17.77 4.92 21.58
N LEU A 253 17.33 4.48 20.40
CA LEU A 253 17.44 5.28 19.17
C LEU A 253 16.33 6.32 19.08
N LEU A 254 15.23 6.16 19.81
CA LEU A 254 14.08 7.05 19.78
C LEU A 254 13.98 7.88 21.07
N PRO A 255 14.23 9.20 21.02
CA PRO A 255 14.29 10.04 22.21
C PRO A 255 12.97 10.04 22.99
N LYS A 256 13.07 10.06 24.32
CA LYS A 256 11.95 10.37 25.21
C LYS A 256 11.90 11.89 25.38
N MET A 257 10.77 12.53 25.08
CA MET A 257 10.61 13.97 25.25
C MET A 257 10.19 14.31 26.67
N MET A 258 10.55 15.50 27.13
CA MET A 258 10.23 15.99 28.49
C MET A 258 8.73 16.20 28.68
N ASP A 259 8.00 16.49 27.60
CA ASP A 259 6.54 16.65 27.58
C ASP A 259 5.82 15.34 27.20
N ASP A 260 6.53 14.21 27.12
CA ASP A 260 5.87 12.91 27.00
C ASP A 260 5.18 12.65 28.34
N ASP A 261 3.97 13.19 28.49
CA ASP A 261 3.01 12.59 29.39
C ASP A 261 2.88 11.14 28.92
N ASP A 262 3.42 10.20 29.70
CA ASP A 262 3.35 8.77 29.40
C ASP A 262 1.87 8.30 29.32
N SER A 263 0.89 9.16 29.65
CA SER A 263 -0.44 9.08 29.05
C SER A 263 -0.35 9.38 27.55
N LEU A 264 0.09 8.38 26.77
CA LEU A 264 -0.02 8.33 25.31
C LEU A 264 -1.26 9.12 24.86
N PRO A 265 -1.17 10.16 24.01
CA PRO A 265 -2.35 10.90 23.56
C PRO A 265 -3.33 9.92 22.93
N CYS A 266 -4.34 9.53 23.72
CA CYS A 266 -5.29 8.47 23.43
C CYS A 266 -4.63 7.21 22.80
N GLY A 267 -3.54 6.69 23.40
CA GLY A 267 -3.12 5.30 23.14
C GLY A 267 -4.18 4.36 23.71
N PRO A 268 -4.59 3.30 22.99
CA PRO A 268 -5.99 3.01 22.81
C PRO A 268 -6.36 1.87 23.76
N GLY A 269 -7.17 2.16 24.75
CA GLY A 269 -7.64 1.24 25.78
C GLY A 269 -7.58 -0.25 25.44
N LYS A 270 -8.63 -0.88 24.92
CA LYS A 270 -8.65 -2.35 24.74
C LYS A 270 -8.58 -2.74 23.27
N TYR A 271 -7.64 -3.64 22.92
CA TYR A 271 -7.60 -4.29 21.61
C TYR A 271 -8.96 -4.94 21.32
N ILE A 272 -9.57 -4.60 20.19
CA ILE A 272 -10.94 -5.04 19.88
C ILE A 272 -10.98 -6.38 19.13
N GLY A 273 -9.85 -7.06 18.90
CA GLY A 273 -9.88 -8.35 18.21
C GLY A 273 -10.01 -8.26 16.68
N ALA A 274 -9.86 -7.08 16.10
CA ALA A 274 -9.91 -6.85 14.65
C ALA A 274 -8.66 -6.16 14.11
N LEU A 275 -8.45 -6.32 12.80
CA LEU A 275 -7.44 -5.59 12.06
C LEU A 275 -8.12 -4.49 11.24
N CYS A 276 -7.40 -3.39 11.04
CA CYS A 276 -7.81 -2.33 10.14
C CYS A 276 -7.80 -2.89 8.71
N ASP A 277 -8.93 -2.85 8.03
CA ASP A 277 -9.06 -3.32 6.65
C ASP A 277 -8.17 -2.52 5.68
N SER A 278 -7.75 -1.30 6.07
CA SER A 278 -6.89 -0.46 5.23
C SER A 278 -5.41 -0.73 5.34
N CYS A 279 -4.90 -0.90 6.56
CA CYS A 279 -3.47 -1.07 6.76
C CYS A 279 -3.08 -2.40 7.40
N GLY A 280 -4.03 -3.16 7.94
CA GLY A 280 -3.77 -4.37 8.70
C GLY A 280 -3.24 -4.13 10.13
N CYS A 281 -3.26 -2.90 10.64
CA CYS A 281 -2.96 -2.63 12.05
C CYS A 281 -4.00 -3.26 12.97
N LEU A 282 -3.58 -3.64 14.18
CA LEU A 282 -4.48 -3.88 15.30
C LEU A 282 -5.37 -2.64 15.52
N THR A 283 -6.68 -2.86 15.67
CA THR A 283 -7.63 -1.81 16.07
C THR A 283 -7.94 -1.90 17.55
N TYR A 284 -8.21 -0.76 18.16
CA TYR A 284 -8.34 -0.62 19.60
C TYR A 284 -9.41 0.42 19.93
N ASP A 285 -10.07 0.25 21.08
CA ASP A 285 -11.17 1.07 21.64
C ASP A 285 -12.44 1.20 20.81
N LYS A 286 -12.34 1.67 19.57
CA LYS A 286 -13.47 2.02 18.72
C LYS A 286 -13.47 1.22 17.43
N ARG A 287 -14.66 0.78 17.04
CA ARG A 287 -14.91 0.11 15.78
C ARG A 287 -15.71 1.05 14.89
N TYR A 288 -15.07 1.58 13.85
CA TYR A 288 -15.75 2.48 12.93
C TYR A 288 -16.43 1.66 11.84
N LYS A 289 -17.77 1.60 11.90
CA LYS A 289 -18.62 0.95 10.90
C LYS A 289 -19.31 2.02 10.06
N CYS A 290 -19.55 1.73 8.78
CA CYS A 290 -20.43 2.58 7.98
C CYS A 290 -21.88 2.45 8.45
N LYS A 291 -22.61 3.56 8.53
CA LYS A 291 -24.06 3.55 8.83
C LYS A 291 -24.94 3.25 7.61
N SER A 292 -24.38 3.24 6.41
CA SER A 292 -25.15 3.04 5.17
C SER A 292 -25.55 1.56 5.02
N GLU A 293 -26.84 1.29 4.83
CA GLU A 293 -27.42 -0.06 4.73
C GLU A 293 -26.86 -0.89 3.56
N ASN A 294 -26.34 -0.24 2.52
CA ASN A 294 -25.74 -0.88 1.34
C ASN A 294 -24.22 -1.00 1.44
N CYS A 295 -23.63 -0.66 2.59
CA CYS A 295 -22.20 -0.67 2.78
C CYS A 295 -21.73 -1.97 3.42
N VAL A 296 -20.61 -2.49 2.92
CA VAL A 296 -19.94 -3.66 3.48
C VAL A 296 -19.33 -3.28 4.83
N GLU A 297 -19.55 -4.08 5.88
CA GLU A 297 -18.90 -3.85 7.17
C GLU A 297 -17.37 -3.85 7.00
N PHE A 298 -16.73 -2.76 7.39
CA PHE A 298 -15.29 -2.62 7.48
C PHE A 298 -14.90 -2.16 8.90
N VAL A 299 -13.64 -2.38 9.24
CA VAL A 299 -13.00 -1.95 10.47
C VAL A 299 -11.81 -1.09 10.11
N LEU A 300 -11.80 0.17 10.56
CA LEU A 300 -10.67 1.07 10.36
C LEU A 300 -9.95 1.32 11.68
N CYS A 301 -8.61 1.50 11.65
CA CYS A 301 -7.91 2.06 12.79
C CYS A 301 -8.13 3.58 12.84
N PHE A 302 -7.83 4.19 13.99
CA PHE A 302 -8.02 5.63 14.21
C PHE A 302 -7.40 6.50 13.09
N LYS A 303 -6.26 6.08 12.53
CA LYS A 303 -5.59 6.78 11.42
C LYS A 303 -6.43 6.80 10.15
N TYR A 304 -6.91 5.63 9.71
CA TYR A 304 -7.64 5.51 8.45
C TYR A 304 -9.11 5.92 8.56
N TYR A 305 -9.66 5.93 9.77
CA TYR A 305 -11.00 6.43 10.03
C TYR A 305 -11.19 7.89 9.61
N ARG A 306 -10.27 8.78 9.99
CA ARG A 306 -10.35 10.22 9.65
C ARG A 306 -10.29 10.49 8.15
N HIS A 307 -9.73 9.55 7.39
CA HIS A 307 -9.59 9.61 5.94
C HIS A 307 -10.56 8.70 5.22
N ALA A 308 -11.61 8.19 5.90
CA ALA A 308 -12.46 7.15 5.34
C ALA A 308 -13.20 7.59 4.07
N ALA A 309 -13.43 8.89 3.86
CA ALA A 309 -13.92 9.45 2.60
C ALA A 309 -12.97 9.21 1.40
N ASN A 310 -11.67 9.05 1.65
CA ASN A 310 -10.69 8.65 0.61
C ASN A 310 -10.66 7.13 0.38
N ILE A 311 -11.27 6.35 1.28
CA ILE A 311 -11.28 4.88 1.27
C ILE A 311 -12.60 4.34 0.73
N HIS A 312 -13.69 5.09 0.93
CA HIS A 312 -15.06 4.69 0.67
C HIS A 312 -15.69 5.49 -0.49
N TYR A 313 -16.64 4.89 -1.22
CA TYR A 313 -17.46 5.60 -2.21
C TYR A 313 -18.47 6.54 -1.53
N GLY A 314 -18.61 7.78 -2.02
CA GLY A 314 -19.67 8.72 -1.62
C GLY A 314 -19.52 9.37 -0.24
N GLU A 315 -20.47 10.25 0.09
CA GLU A 315 -20.58 10.87 1.42
C GLU A 315 -21.21 9.86 2.39
N HIS A 316 -20.39 9.04 3.03
CA HIS A 316 -20.82 8.04 4.00
C HIS A 316 -20.56 8.53 5.42
N GLU A 317 -21.57 8.43 6.28
CA GLU A 317 -21.42 8.65 7.72
C GLU A 317 -20.97 7.36 8.41
N PHE A 318 -20.08 7.51 9.38
CA PHE A 318 -19.53 6.41 10.15
C PHE A 318 -20.02 6.52 11.59
N ASP A 319 -20.17 5.37 12.24
CA ASP A 319 -20.50 5.35 13.66
C ASP A 319 -19.25 5.48 14.52
N ASP A 320 -19.25 6.50 15.38
CA ASP A 320 -18.25 6.76 16.42
C ASP A 320 -18.58 6.06 17.75
N SER A 321 -19.73 5.36 17.81
CA SER A 321 -20.19 4.68 19.02
C SER A 321 -19.25 3.50 19.39
N PRO A 322 -18.79 3.42 20.65
CA PRO A 322 -17.99 2.28 21.10
C PRO A 322 -18.90 1.07 21.31
N GLU A 323 -18.98 0.18 20.33
CA GLU A 323 -19.62 -1.13 20.53
C GLU A 323 -18.68 -2.06 21.33
N PRO A 324 -19.12 -2.62 22.48
CA PRO A 324 -18.37 -3.66 23.15
C PRO A 324 -18.36 -4.93 22.30
N TYR A 325 -17.18 -5.52 22.12
CA TYR A 325 -17.06 -6.87 21.56
C TYR A 325 -17.68 -7.87 22.54
N THR A 326 -18.80 -8.48 22.14
CA THR A 326 -19.33 -9.71 22.75
C THR A 326 -18.64 -10.92 22.16
#